data_AF-A0A7M7NEI5-F1
#
_entry.id   AF-A0A7M7NEI5-F1
#
_cell.length_a   1.000
_cell.length_b   1.000
_cell.length_c   1.000
_cell.angle_alpha   90.00
_cell.angle_beta   90.00
_cell.angle_gamma   90.00
#
_symmetry.space_group_name_H-M   'P 1'
#
loop_
_entity.id
_entity.type
_entity.pdbx_description
1 polymer ?
#
loop_
_entity_poly.entity_id
_entity_poly.type
_entity_poly.pdbx_seq_one_letter_code
_entity_poly.pdbx_strand_id
1 'polypeptide(L)'
;MDLAGLNDCPLQHQSSKSDLGHEPPRKDASGKPPKEGSAGGAGDAQGCHSVPRVYLYIQMQLCQKETLKDWLGANTLSRDRVKQLHIFQQILAAVQYVHSCGMIHRDLKPSNIFFSADGTVKVGDFGLVTAVDTQLETGESLDDDLSSIDLSKKHTSQVGTQLYMSPEQVLNTMFKTGWTLGADNDNRLRLSGKTYDHKVDIYSLGLIFFELLHPFGTQMERIMVMTGSRQQKFPDRFAKELPSETELIQMLLSNNPANRPDADEITEKDTFARLYRNFVPPVANSNRGRYSSNSSN
;
A
#
# COMPACT_ATOMS: atom_id res chain seq x y z
N MET A 1 38.10 -40.86 30.70
CA MET A 1 39.01 -39.84 30.15
C MET A 1 38.11 -38.79 29.50
N ASP A 2 37.59 -37.76 30.17
CA ASP A 2 38.07 -37.02 31.37
C ASP A 2 39.43 -36.33 31.14
N LEU A 3 39.70 -35.07 31.51
CA LEU A 3 38.93 -33.91 32.08
C LEU A 3 39.78 -32.62 31.79
N ALA A 4 39.37 -31.35 31.96
CA ALA A 4 38.15 -30.70 32.47
C ALA A 4 37.58 -29.69 31.42
N GLY A 5 37.12 -28.44 31.61
CA GLY A 5 37.10 -27.45 32.73
C GLY A 5 38.23 -26.40 32.67
N LEU A 6 38.10 -25.16 33.16
CA LEU A 6 36.96 -24.44 33.79
C LEU A 6 37.26 -22.92 33.92
N ASN A 7 36.31 -22.10 34.44
CA ASN A 7 36.44 -20.70 34.92
C ASN A 7 36.64 -19.56 33.87
N ASP A 8 36.39 -18.27 34.15
CA ASP A 8 35.20 -17.61 34.78
C ASP A 8 35.23 -16.06 34.54
N CYS A 9 34.19 -15.33 34.97
CA CYS A 9 34.08 -13.84 34.96
C CYS A 9 34.84 -13.18 36.17
N PRO A 10 34.76 -11.86 36.55
CA PRO A 10 33.84 -10.77 36.13
C PRO A 10 34.33 -9.25 36.20
N LEU A 11 33.37 -8.31 36.05
CA LEU A 11 33.33 -6.86 36.46
C LEU A 11 34.20 -5.80 35.70
N GLN A 12 33.59 -4.82 35.01
CA GLN A 12 33.27 -3.40 35.41
C GLN A 12 34.30 -2.35 34.86
N HIS A 13 33.99 -1.07 34.60
CA HIS A 13 32.75 -0.27 34.77
C HIS A 13 32.71 0.97 33.81
N GLN A 14 31.50 1.44 33.44
CA GLN A 14 31.16 2.85 33.06
C GLN A 14 31.79 3.46 31.77
N SER A 15 31.18 4.43 31.06
CA SER A 15 29.76 4.87 31.00
C SER A 15 29.50 5.89 29.87
N SER A 16 28.33 5.81 29.21
CA SER A 16 27.47 6.97 28.91
C SER A 16 26.06 6.50 28.54
N LYS A 17 25.05 7.37 28.67
CA LYS A 17 23.62 7.07 28.40
C LYS A 17 23.00 8.11 27.48
N SER A 18 22.06 7.69 26.66
CA SER A 18 20.81 8.43 26.44
C SER A 18 19.75 7.51 25.85
N ASP A 19 18.78 7.11 26.67
CA ASP A 19 17.62 6.30 26.27
C ASP A 19 16.41 6.80 27.07
N LEU A 20 15.26 6.97 26.41
CA LEU A 20 14.05 7.60 26.97
C LEU A 20 12.77 6.97 26.41
N GLY A 21 12.41 5.81 26.97
CA GLY A 21 11.03 5.33 26.96
C GLY A 21 10.16 6.06 27.98
N HIS A 22 8.86 6.21 27.70
CA HIS A 22 7.87 6.72 28.65
C HIS A 22 7.25 5.56 29.45
N GLU A 23 7.30 5.65 30.80
CA GLU A 23 6.42 4.92 31.71
C GLU A 23 5.37 5.85 32.32
N PRO A 24 4.20 5.33 32.74
CA PRO A 24 3.13 6.12 33.37
C PRO A 24 3.42 6.42 34.86
N PRO A 25 2.87 7.52 35.41
CA PRO A 25 3.14 7.94 36.80
C PRO A 25 2.48 7.01 37.84
N ARG A 26 3.20 6.79 38.95
CA ARG A 26 2.71 6.08 40.13
C ARG A 26 1.86 7.00 41.02
N LYS A 27 1.03 6.41 41.88
CA LYS A 27 0.33 7.10 42.97
C LYS A 27 1.16 6.99 44.25
N ASP A 28 1.41 8.10 44.94
CA ASP A 28 1.96 8.11 46.29
C ASP A 28 0.88 8.43 47.34
N ALA A 29 1.10 7.96 48.57
CA ALA A 29 0.08 7.91 49.61
C ALA A 29 0.49 8.65 50.90
N SER A 30 0.05 9.90 51.03
CA SER A 30 0.12 10.66 52.29
C SER A 30 -1.03 11.68 52.38
N GLY A 31 -2.11 11.34 53.08
CA GLY A 31 -3.34 12.14 53.09
C GLY A 31 -3.34 13.30 54.09
N LYS A 32 -3.14 14.54 53.61
CA LYS A 32 -3.71 15.79 54.15
C LYS A 32 -3.48 16.97 53.19
N PRO A 33 -4.40 17.94 53.08
CA PRO A 33 -4.27 19.07 52.15
C PRO A 33 -3.42 20.22 52.75
N PRO A 34 -2.65 20.95 51.92
CA PRO A 34 -2.19 22.30 52.26
C PRO A 34 -3.36 23.29 52.35
N LYS A 35 -3.21 24.36 53.13
CA LYS A 35 -4.21 25.44 53.23
C LYS A 35 -3.98 26.55 52.20
N GLU A 36 -5.03 27.33 52.00
CA GLU A 36 -5.16 28.41 51.01
C GLU A 36 -4.16 29.55 51.20
N GLY A 37 -3.74 30.14 50.07
CA GLY A 37 -3.25 31.52 50.01
C GLY A 37 -4.06 32.27 48.96
N SER A 38 -4.74 33.35 49.35
CA SER A 38 -5.70 34.06 48.49
C SER A 38 -5.16 35.43 48.06
N ALA A 39 -5.12 35.70 46.75
CA ALA A 39 -5.08 37.05 46.17
C ALA A 39 -5.55 37.01 44.70
N GLY A 40 -6.39 37.98 44.33
CA GLY A 40 -7.22 37.97 43.11
C GLY A 40 -6.52 37.97 41.75
N GLY A 41 -7.27 37.50 40.75
CA GLY A 41 -6.89 37.49 39.34
C GLY A 41 -8.01 36.91 38.49
N ALA A 42 -9.04 37.71 38.18
CA ALA A 42 -10.14 37.27 37.31
C ALA A 42 -9.74 37.40 35.83
N GLY A 43 -9.70 36.26 35.13
CA GLY A 43 -9.51 36.14 33.70
C GLY A 43 -10.02 34.79 33.24
N ASP A 44 -10.70 34.73 32.09
CA ASP A 44 -11.55 33.60 31.74
C ASP A 44 -10.80 32.28 31.58
N ALA A 45 -11.14 31.31 32.44
CA ALA A 45 -10.72 29.93 32.30
C ALA A 45 -11.56 29.25 31.20
N GLN A 46 -11.22 29.54 29.93
CA GLN A 46 -11.83 28.87 28.78
C GLN A 46 -11.69 27.35 28.96
N GLY A 47 -12.82 26.64 29.08
CA GLY A 47 -12.83 25.21 29.39
C GLY A 47 -12.09 24.41 28.31
N CYS A 48 -10.98 23.76 28.69
CA CYS A 48 -10.29 22.82 27.81
C CYS A 48 -11.12 21.53 27.69
N HIS A 49 -12.15 21.58 26.83
CA HIS A 49 -13.00 20.44 26.51
C HIS A 49 -12.15 19.41 25.75
N SER A 50 -11.62 18.43 26.48
CA SER A 50 -10.90 17.29 25.90
C SER A 50 -11.85 16.49 25.01
N VAL A 51 -11.78 16.70 23.70
CA VAL A 51 -12.61 16.02 22.71
C VAL A 51 -12.48 14.50 22.89
N PRO A 52 -13.57 13.75 23.08
CA PRO A 52 -13.47 12.31 23.34
C PRO A 52 -12.87 11.61 22.12
N ARG A 53 -11.78 10.86 22.34
CA ARG A 53 -11.13 10.10 21.28
C ARG A 53 -12.00 8.92 20.86
N VAL A 54 -12.60 9.02 19.67
CA VAL A 54 -13.30 7.91 19.01
C VAL A 54 -12.26 6.98 18.39
N TYR A 55 -12.45 5.67 18.56
CA TYR A 55 -11.58 4.64 17.98
C TYR A 55 -12.42 3.68 17.14
N LEU A 56 -12.10 3.58 15.84
CA LEU A 56 -12.63 2.55 14.94
C LEU A 56 -11.64 1.37 14.91
N TYR A 57 -12.12 0.18 15.22
CA TYR A 57 -11.34 -1.06 15.11
C TYR A 57 -11.93 -1.94 14.00
N ILE A 58 -11.10 -2.31 13.03
CA ILE A 58 -11.47 -3.21 11.93
C ILE A 58 -10.67 -4.51 12.10
N GLN A 59 -11.35 -5.61 12.45
CA GLN A 59 -10.74 -6.93 12.56
C GLN A 59 -10.73 -7.61 11.19
N MET A 60 -9.55 -8.08 10.75
CA MET A 60 -9.32 -8.68 9.43
C MET A 60 -8.60 -10.04 9.55
N GLN A 61 -8.56 -10.80 8.45
CA GLN A 61 -7.75 -12.02 8.37
C GLN A 61 -6.26 -11.67 8.48
N LEU A 62 -5.54 -12.37 9.37
CA LEU A 62 -4.07 -12.28 9.45
C LEU A 62 -3.43 -12.92 8.20
N CYS A 63 -2.62 -12.14 7.50
CA CYS A 63 -1.74 -12.60 6.43
C CYS A 63 -0.31 -12.84 6.95
N GLN A 64 0.57 -13.38 6.10
CA GLN A 64 2.01 -13.40 6.36
C GLN A 64 2.56 -11.98 6.50
N LYS A 65 3.71 -11.85 7.18
CA LYS A 65 4.41 -10.57 7.37
C LYS A 65 4.95 -10.00 6.04
N GLU A 66 5.30 -10.86 5.09
CA GLU A 66 5.88 -10.46 3.81
C GLU A 66 4.79 -10.05 2.81
N THR A 67 4.94 -8.85 2.26
CA THR A 67 4.13 -8.34 1.15
C THR A 67 4.77 -8.71 -0.20
N LEU A 68 4.06 -8.47 -1.31
CA LEU A 68 4.64 -8.61 -2.64
C LEU A 68 5.85 -7.68 -2.82
N LYS A 69 5.85 -6.48 -2.22
CA LYS A 69 7.01 -5.56 -2.22
C LYS A 69 8.25 -6.22 -1.60
N ASP A 70 8.07 -6.92 -0.48
CA ASP A 70 9.17 -7.58 0.23
C ASP A 70 9.67 -8.79 -0.57
N TRP A 71 8.75 -9.59 -1.15
CA TRP A 71 9.11 -10.68 -2.05
C TRP A 71 9.88 -10.19 -3.29
N LEU A 72 9.43 -9.11 -3.93
CA LEU A 72 10.11 -8.50 -5.09
C LEU A 72 11.53 -8.03 -4.74
N GLY A 73 11.74 -7.48 -3.54
CA GLY A 73 13.05 -7.04 -3.03
C GLY A 73 13.96 -8.19 -2.60
N ALA A 74 13.41 -9.32 -2.18
CA ALA A 74 14.17 -10.54 -1.88
C ALA A 74 14.56 -11.35 -3.14
N ASN A 75 13.82 -11.19 -4.25
CA ASN A 75 13.99 -11.99 -5.47
C ASN A 75 14.51 -11.12 -6.62
N THR A 76 15.74 -10.61 -6.50
CA THR A 76 16.35 -9.64 -7.44
C THR A 76 17.29 -10.24 -8.49
N LEU A 77 17.66 -11.52 -8.37
CA LEU A 77 18.58 -12.20 -9.31
C LEU A 77 17.85 -13.08 -10.34
N SER A 78 16.81 -13.78 -9.90
CA SER A 78 15.97 -14.64 -10.73
C SER A 78 14.60 -14.81 -10.06
N ARG A 79 13.58 -15.11 -10.86
CA ARG A 79 12.19 -15.30 -10.42
C ARG A 79 11.59 -16.42 -11.25
N ASP A 80 10.89 -17.35 -10.60
CA ASP A 80 10.15 -18.38 -11.31
C ASP A 80 8.99 -17.77 -12.10
N ARG A 81 8.92 -18.13 -13.39
CA ARG A 81 7.93 -17.61 -14.32
C ARG A 81 6.51 -18.12 -14.04
N VAL A 82 6.37 -19.34 -13.51
CA VAL A 82 5.06 -19.86 -13.09
C VAL A 82 4.56 -19.05 -11.89
N LYS A 83 5.39 -18.82 -10.87
CA LYS A 83 5.06 -17.98 -9.71
C LYS A 83 4.74 -16.53 -10.10
N GLN A 84 5.48 -15.92 -11.03
CA GLN A 84 5.18 -14.57 -11.54
C GLN A 84 3.75 -14.48 -12.13
N LEU A 85 3.41 -15.38 -13.05
CA LEU A 85 2.08 -15.42 -13.67
C LEU A 85 0.98 -15.77 -12.65
N HIS A 86 1.24 -16.73 -11.76
CA HIS A 86 0.27 -17.11 -10.73
C HIS A 86 -0.07 -15.96 -9.77
N ILE A 87 0.92 -15.17 -9.37
CA ILE A 87 0.71 -13.97 -8.57
C ILE A 87 -0.11 -12.94 -9.37
N PHE A 88 0.26 -12.65 -10.62
CA PHE A 88 -0.48 -11.71 -11.45
C PHE A 88 -1.95 -12.12 -11.66
N GLN A 89 -2.20 -13.40 -11.97
CA GLN A 89 -3.55 -13.93 -12.14
C GLN A 89 -4.41 -13.77 -10.87
N GLN A 90 -3.86 -14.01 -9.68
CA GLN A 90 -4.61 -13.83 -8.43
C GLN A 90 -4.87 -12.35 -8.11
N ILE A 91 -3.95 -11.43 -8.44
CA ILE A 91 -4.19 -9.99 -8.31
C ILE A 91 -5.28 -9.55 -9.29
N LEU A 92 -5.21 -9.99 -10.55
CA LEU A 92 -6.21 -9.68 -11.58
C LEU A 92 -7.60 -10.16 -11.15
N ALA A 93 -7.74 -11.40 -10.67
CA ALA A 93 -9.01 -11.94 -10.17
C ALA A 93 -9.55 -11.17 -8.95
N ALA A 94 -8.68 -10.66 -8.08
CA ALA A 94 -9.09 -9.80 -6.96
C ALA A 94 -9.57 -8.42 -7.46
N VAL A 95 -8.92 -7.83 -8.47
CA VAL A 95 -9.33 -6.55 -9.08
C VAL A 95 -10.65 -6.70 -9.84
N GLN A 96 -10.83 -7.77 -10.63
CA GLN A 96 -12.11 -8.15 -11.26
C GLN A 96 -13.25 -8.22 -10.22
N TYR A 97 -13.02 -8.89 -9.09
CA TYR A 97 -14.03 -8.96 -8.03
C TYR A 97 -14.36 -7.58 -7.42
N VAL A 98 -13.35 -6.75 -7.15
CA VAL A 98 -13.57 -5.38 -6.62
C VAL A 98 -14.36 -4.52 -7.60
N HIS A 99 -14.03 -4.57 -8.90
CA HIS A 99 -14.71 -3.81 -9.94
C HIS A 99 -16.14 -4.30 -10.19
N SER A 100 -16.39 -5.61 -10.16
CA SER A 100 -17.75 -6.18 -10.27
C SER A 100 -18.65 -5.85 -9.07
N CYS A 101 -18.07 -5.49 -7.92
CA CYS A 101 -18.79 -4.93 -6.77
C CYS A 101 -19.06 -3.41 -6.90
N GLY A 102 -18.72 -2.78 -8.02
CA GLY A 102 -18.86 -1.34 -8.23
C GLY A 102 -17.89 -0.50 -7.39
N MET A 103 -16.77 -1.08 -6.94
CA MET A 103 -15.75 -0.42 -6.12
C MET A 103 -14.45 -0.18 -6.90
N ILE A 104 -13.63 0.77 -6.45
CA ILE A 104 -12.29 1.06 -6.99
C ILE A 104 -11.26 0.93 -5.86
N HIS A 105 -10.14 0.23 -6.06
CA HIS A 105 -9.10 0.06 -5.05
C HIS A 105 -8.29 1.35 -4.81
N ARG A 106 -7.97 2.09 -5.87
CA ARG A 106 -7.30 3.40 -5.91
C ARG A 106 -5.84 3.43 -5.43
N ASP A 107 -5.44 2.60 -4.46
CA ASP A 107 -4.07 2.51 -3.93
C ASP A 107 -3.40 1.15 -4.18
N LEU A 108 -3.64 0.57 -5.37
CA LEU A 108 -3.15 -0.77 -5.72
C LEU A 108 -1.63 -0.74 -5.95
N LYS A 109 -0.87 -1.39 -5.06
CA LYS A 109 0.61 -1.41 -5.08
C LYS A 109 1.17 -2.64 -4.34
N PRO A 110 2.44 -3.05 -4.57
CA PRO A 110 2.99 -4.26 -3.97
C PRO A 110 3.07 -4.29 -2.43
N SER A 111 2.98 -3.16 -1.72
CA SER A 111 2.87 -3.17 -0.24
C SER A 111 1.46 -3.50 0.27
N ASN A 112 0.46 -3.43 -0.61
CA ASN A 112 -0.96 -3.62 -0.31
C ASN A 112 -1.44 -4.98 -0.86
N ILE A 113 -0.48 -5.82 -1.26
CA ILE A 113 -0.66 -7.17 -1.79
C ILE A 113 0.12 -8.10 -0.86
N PHE A 114 -0.60 -8.96 -0.15
CA PHE A 114 -0.10 -9.82 0.92
C PHE A 114 -0.16 -11.29 0.50
N PHE A 115 0.57 -12.15 1.20
CA PHE A 115 0.43 -13.60 1.07
C PHE A 115 -0.31 -14.17 2.30
N SER A 116 -1.29 -15.04 2.06
CA SER A 116 -1.94 -15.87 3.08
C SER A 116 -1.00 -16.99 3.55
N ALA A 117 -1.30 -17.64 4.68
CA ALA A 117 -0.48 -18.73 5.22
C ALA A 117 -0.33 -19.95 4.28
N ASP A 118 -1.27 -20.13 3.35
CA ASP A 118 -1.24 -21.14 2.28
C ASP A 118 -0.50 -20.69 1.01
N GLY A 119 -0.01 -19.45 0.98
CA GLY A 119 0.65 -18.82 -0.17
C GLY A 119 -0.30 -18.14 -1.17
N THR A 120 -1.62 -18.15 -0.95
CA THR A 120 -2.57 -17.41 -1.81
C THR A 120 -2.40 -15.90 -1.65
N VAL A 121 -2.59 -15.14 -2.73
CA VAL A 121 -2.50 -13.68 -2.72
C VAL A 121 -3.75 -13.09 -2.09
N LYS A 122 -3.57 -12.02 -1.30
CA LYS A 122 -4.65 -11.21 -0.71
C LYS A 122 -4.37 -9.73 -1.02
N VAL A 123 -5.23 -9.11 -1.80
CA VAL A 123 -5.25 -7.64 -1.93
C VAL A 123 -5.90 -7.07 -0.67
N GLY A 124 -5.35 -6.00 -0.11
CA GLY A 124 -5.79 -5.39 1.14
C GLY A 124 -5.40 -3.91 1.24
N ASP A 125 -5.66 -3.30 2.39
CA ASP A 125 -5.56 -1.85 2.58
C ASP A 125 -6.44 -1.06 1.59
N PHE A 126 -7.74 -1.31 1.72
CA PHE A 126 -8.84 -0.65 1.01
C PHE A 126 -9.08 0.81 1.47
N GLY A 127 -8.08 1.46 2.09
CA GLY A 127 -8.24 2.72 2.84
C GLY A 127 -8.60 3.97 2.02
N LEU A 128 -8.62 3.87 0.68
CA LEU A 128 -9.05 4.94 -0.25
C LEU A 128 -10.21 4.52 -1.17
N VAL A 129 -10.86 3.38 -0.90
CA VAL A 129 -11.93 2.83 -1.74
C VAL A 129 -13.21 3.65 -1.65
N THR A 130 -13.87 3.78 -2.80
CA THR A 130 -15.22 4.34 -2.95
C THR A 130 -16.02 3.48 -3.91
N ALA A 131 -17.34 3.66 -3.91
CA ALA A 131 -18.19 3.26 -5.03
C ALA A 131 -17.85 4.09 -6.29
N VAL A 132 -18.04 3.50 -7.46
CA VAL A 132 -18.06 4.21 -8.75
C VAL A 132 -19.30 5.11 -8.79
N ASP A 133 -19.13 6.42 -9.06
CA ASP A 133 -20.20 7.42 -9.06
C ASP A 133 -21.23 7.16 -10.17
N THR A 134 -22.20 6.29 -9.87
CA THR A 134 -23.18 5.80 -10.84
C THR A 134 -24.41 6.71 -10.85
N GLN A 135 -24.21 7.92 -11.38
CA GLN A 135 -25.21 8.98 -11.63
C GLN A 135 -25.83 9.65 -10.38
N LEU A 136 -25.61 10.97 -10.25
CA LEU A 136 -26.63 11.98 -10.57
C LEU A 136 -26.04 13.40 -10.56
N GLU A 137 -26.57 14.28 -11.43
CA GLU A 137 -26.29 15.72 -11.40
C GLU A 137 -27.14 16.42 -10.33
N THR A 138 -26.83 16.20 -9.05
CA THR A 138 -27.42 16.94 -7.93
C THR A 138 -26.33 17.66 -7.15
N GLY A 139 -26.18 18.97 -7.42
CA GLY A 139 -25.13 19.81 -6.86
C GLY A 139 -25.38 20.22 -5.41
N GLU A 140 -25.18 19.29 -4.47
CA GLU A 140 -25.04 19.61 -3.04
C GLU A 140 -23.59 19.44 -2.60
N SER A 141 -23.04 20.47 -1.94
CA SER A 141 -21.65 20.50 -1.50
C SER A 141 -21.49 19.73 -0.19
N LEU A 142 -20.85 18.55 -0.25
CA LEU A 142 -20.33 17.87 0.92
C LEU A 142 -18.92 18.39 1.22
N ASP A 143 -18.81 19.24 2.25
CA ASP A 143 -17.55 19.84 2.72
C ASP A 143 -16.70 18.81 3.51
N ASP A 144 -16.05 17.90 2.78
CA ASP A 144 -15.25 16.81 3.37
C ASP A 144 -13.87 17.32 3.85
N ASP A 145 -13.73 17.52 5.16
CA ASP A 145 -12.60 18.18 5.83
C ASP A 145 -11.33 17.30 5.89
N LEU A 146 -10.67 17.14 4.74
CA LEU A 146 -9.38 16.45 4.60
C LEU A 146 -8.17 17.38 4.87
N SER A 147 -8.27 18.28 5.87
CA SER A 147 -7.24 19.28 6.19
C SER A 147 -6.00 18.75 6.94
N SER A 148 -5.98 17.47 7.35
CA SER A 148 -5.02 16.94 8.34
C SER A 148 -3.90 16.03 7.80
N ILE A 149 -3.45 16.22 6.55
CA ILE A 149 -2.21 15.58 6.06
C ILE A 149 -0.99 16.32 6.59
N ASP A 150 -0.38 15.80 7.67
CA ASP A 150 0.91 16.28 8.21
C ASP A 150 2.04 16.13 7.17
N LEU A 151 2.39 17.24 6.52
CA LEU A 151 3.45 17.33 5.51
C LEU A 151 4.87 17.39 6.13
N SER A 152 5.02 17.49 7.45
CA SER A 152 6.33 17.76 8.09
C SER A 152 7.30 16.57 8.14
N LYS A 153 6.86 15.35 7.79
CA LYS A 153 7.60 14.10 8.05
C LYS A 153 8.04 13.28 6.84
N LYS A 154 7.98 13.80 5.60
CA LYS A 154 8.21 13.00 4.37
C LYS A 154 9.35 13.47 3.46
N HIS A 155 10.56 13.57 4.00
CA HIS A 155 11.73 13.38 3.13
C HIS A 155 11.73 11.94 2.56
N THR A 156 12.05 11.82 1.26
CA THR A 156 12.18 10.62 0.40
C THR A 156 11.00 9.63 0.30
N SER A 157 10.19 9.41 1.34
CA SER A 157 9.16 8.34 1.35
C SER A 157 7.97 8.57 0.40
N GLN A 158 7.65 9.83 0.08
CA GLN A 158 6.50 10.19 -0.76
C GLN A 158 6.63 9.71 -2.22
N VAL A 159 7.84 9.71 -2.77
CA VAL A 159 8.13 9.32 -4.17
C VAL A 159 7.74 7.87 -4.44
N GLY A 160 7.95 6.97 -3.48
CA GLY A 160 7.69 5.54 -3.64
C GLY A 160 6.21 5.17 -3.80
N THR A 161 5.29 6.01 -3.29
CA THR A 161 3.84 5.78 -3.41
C THR A 161 3.31 6.22 -4.77
N GLN A 162 3.85 7.31 -5.33
CA GLN A 162 3.41 7.87 -6.62
C GLN A 162 3.77 6.98 -7.83
N LEU A 163 4.69 6.01 -7.67
CA LEU A 163 5.16 5.17 -8.77
C LEU A 163 4.04 4.39 -9.47
N TYR A 164 2.98 3.96 -8.78
CA TYR A 164 1.88 3.14 -9.33
C TYR A 164 0.64 3.92 -9.75
N MET A 165 0.41 5.10 -9.15
CA MET A 165 -0.79 5.91 -9.42
C MET A 165 -0.87 6.30 -10.90
N SER A 166 -2.06 6.23 -11.50
CA SER A 166 -2.26 6.58 -12.90
C SER A 166 -2.03 8.07 -13.18
N PRO A 167 -1.82 8.49 -14.44
CA PRO A 167 -1.59 9.90 -14.78
C PRO A 167 -2.67 10.83 -14.25
N GLU A 168 -3.94 10.43 -14.35
CA GLU A 168 -5.09 11.19 -13.86
C GLU A 168 -5.18 11.26 -12.31
N GLN A 169 -4.75 10.22 -11.59
CA GLN A 169 -4.64 10.28 -10.11
C GLN A 169 -3.55 11.28 -9.67
N VAL A 170 -2.36 11.20 -10.28
CA VAL A 170 -1.24 12.11 -9.98
C VAL A 170 -1.64 13.55 -10.28
N LEU A 171 -2.31 13.79 -11.42
CA LEU A 171 -2.79 15.10 -11.83
C LEU A 171 -3.84 15.67 -10.86
N ASN A 172 -4.85 14.87 -10.48
CA ASN A 172 -5.88 15.29 -9.50
C ASN A 172 -5.24 15.61 -8.14
N THR A 173 -4.28 14.79 -7.68
CA THR A 173 -3.51 15.05 -6.45
C THR A 173 -2.80 16.41 -6.50
N MET A 174 -2.10 16.73 -7.60
CA MET A 174 -1.39 18.01 -7.76
C MET A 174 -2.31 19.23 -7.73
N PHE A 175 -3.51 19.12 -8.31
CA PHE A 175 -4.54 20.18 -8.25
C PHE A 175 -5.13 20.32 -6.84
N LYS A 176 -5.43 19.21 -6.15
CA LYS A 176 -5.97 19.24 -4.78
C LYS A 176 -4.97 19.83 -3.79
N THR A 177 -3.67 19.48 -3.87
CA THR A 177 -2.63 20.08 -3.02
C THR A 177 -2.24 21.51 -3.42
N GLY A 178 -2.84 22.09 -4.45
CA GLY A 178 -2.59 23.47 -4.86
C GLY A 178 -1.20 23.75 -5.42
N TRP A 179 -0.49 22.73 -5.93
CA TRP A 179 0.88 22.90 -6.45
C TRP A 179 0.91 23.74 -7.73
N THR A 180 -0.19 23.78 -8.48
CA THR A 180 -0.38 24.65 -9.65
C THR A 180 -0.65 26.10 -9.25
N LEU A 181 0.42 26.79 -8.86
CA LEU A 181 0.46 28.26 -8.72
C LEU A 181 0.01 28.91 -10.04
N GLY A 182 -1.11 29.63 -10.02
CA GLY A 182 -1.62 30.40 -11.18
C GLY A 182 -2.80 29.80 -11.96
N ALA A 183 -3.45 28.74 -11.46
CA ALA A 183 -4.75 28.32 -11.99
C ALA A 183 -5.89 29.08 -11.28
N ASP A 184 -6.75 29.76 -12.05
CA ASP A 184 -7.89 30.51 -11.51
C ASP A 184 -8.86 29.61 -10.72
N ASN A 185 -9.50 30.20 -9.69
CA ASN A 185 -10.25 29.43 -8.69
C ASN A 185 -11.45 28.65 -9.29
N ASP A 186 -12.07 29.18 -10.35
CA ASP A 186 -13.13 28.50 -11.11
C ASP A 186 -12.66 27.17 -11.73
N ASN A 187 -11.42 27.13 -12.23
CA ASN A 187 -10.86 25.94 -12.87
C ASN A 187 -10.41 24.88 -11.84
N ARG A 188 -10.11 25.28 -10.58
CA ARG A 188 -9.91 24.31 -9.49
C ARG A 188 -11.16 23.49 -9.24
N LEU A 189 -12.33 24.13 -9.18
CA LEU A 189 -13.61 23.47 -8.88
C LEU A 189 -13.99 22.44 -9.96
N ARG A 190 -13.79 22.81 -11.24
CA ARG A 190 -14.04 21.94 -12.41
C ARG A 190 -13.11 20.72 -12.51
N LEU A 191 -11.99 20.71 -11.79
CA LEU A 191 -11.00 19.62 -11.81
C LEU A 191 -10.98 18.82 -10.50
N SER A 192 -11.26 19.43 -9.35
CA SER A 192 -11.34 18.73 -8.06
C SER A 192 -12.48 17.71 -8.00
N GLY A 193 -13.58 17.97 -8.74
CA GLY A 193 -14.74 17.10 -8.88
C GLY A 193 -14.62 15.98 -9.93
N LYS A 194 -13.51 15.88 -10.68
CA LYS A 194 -13.30 14.73 -11.57
C LYS A 194 -12.88 13.51 -10.77
N THR A 195 -13.86 12.74 -10.30
CA THR A 195 -13.61 11.39 -9.81
C THR A 195 -13.09 10.52 -10.95
N TYR A 196 -12.07 9.75 -10.64
CA TYR A 196 -11.45 8.81 -11.58
C TYR A 196 -12.09 7.44 -11.38
N ASP A 197 -12.25 6.75 -12.50
CA ASP A 197 -12.91 5.46 -12.64
C ASP A 197 -12.02 4.28 -12.17
N HIS A 198 -12.49 3.06 -12.40
CA HIS A 198 -11.78 1.82 -12.07
C HIS A 198 -10.53 1.57 -12.93
N LYS A 199 -10.33 2.31 -14.04
CA LYS A 199 -9.15 2.15 -14.91
C LYS A 199 -7.86 2.63 -14.25
N VAL A 200 -7.92 3.30 -13.09
CA VAL A 200 -6.72 3.61 -12.29
C VAL A 200 -6.04 2.34 -11.77
N ASP A 201 -6.83 1.37 -11.31
CA ASP A 201 -6.31 0.10 -10.81
C ASP A 201 -5.69 -0.72 -11.95
N ILE A 202 -6.26 -0.63 -13.16
CA ILE A 202 -5.75 -1.27 -14.38
C ILE A 202 -4.35 -0.74 -14.75
N TYR A 203 -4.11 0.58 -14.61
CA TYR A 203 -2.78 1.16 -14.81
C TYR A 203 -1.80 0.70 -13.73
N SER A 204 -2.21 0.71 -12.46
CA SER A 204 -1.38 0.21 -11.36
C SER A 204 -1.03 -1.27 -11.52
N LEU A 205 -1.99 -2.09 -11.96
CA LEU A 205 -1.84 -3.52 -12.26
C LEU A 205 -0.81 -3.76 -13.39
N GLY A 206 -0.79 -2.92 -14.43
CA GLY A 206 0.23 -2.98 -15.49
C GLY A 206 1.65 -2.74 -14.98
N LEU A 207 1.84 -1.80 -14.05
CA LEU A 207 3.14 -1.53 -13.43
C LEU A 207 3.55 -2.65 -12.47
N ILE A 208 2.61 -3.25 -11.74
CA ILE A 208 2.86 -4.42 -10.88
C ILE A 208 3.26 -5.63 -11.74
N PHE A 209 2.66 -5.82 -12.92
CA PHE A 209 3.06 -6.90 -13.83
C PHE A 209 4.45 -6.68 -14.42
N PHE A 210 4.75 -5.46 -14.86
CA PHE A 210 6.10 -5.10 -15.30
C PHE A 210 7.14 -5.35 -14.19
N GLU A 211 6.86 -4.88 -12.97
CA GLU A 211 7.76 -5.09 -11.82
C GLU A 211 7.86 -6.56 -11.38
N LEU A 212 6.83 -7.39 -11.53
CA LEU A 212 6.91 -8.84 -11.33
C LEU A 212 7.93 -9.47 -12.28
N LEU A 213 7.86 -9.10 -13.57
CA LEU A 213 8.66 -9.67 -14.64
C LEU A 213 10.10 -9.15 -14.67
N HIS A 214 10.32 -7.87 -14.38
CA HIS A 214 11.62 -7.21 -14.42
C HIS A 214 12.22 -7.07 -13.00
N PRO A 215 13.26 -7.85 -12.64
CA PRO A 215 13.99 -7.64 -11.39
C PRO A 215 14.91 -6.42 -11.49
N PHE A 216 15.19 -5.78 -10.35
CA PHE A 216 16.08 -4.61 -10.26
C PHE A 216 17.24 -4.90 -9.30
N GLY A 217 18.45 -4.49 -9.68
CA GLY A 217 19.64 -4.56 -8.82
C GLY A 217 19.71 -3.39 -7.82
N THR A 218 19.17 -2.22 -8.16
CA THR A 218 19.15 -1.06 -7.24
C THR A 218 17.82 -0.29 -7.21
N GLN A 219 17.57 0.42 -6.10
CA GLN A 219 16.40 1.29 -5.97
C GLN A 219 16.42 2.48 -6.96
N MET A 220 17.59 2.97 -7.35
CA MET A 220 17.71 4.08 -8.30
C MET A 220 17.37 3.64 -9.74
N GLU A 221 17.94 2.52 -10.17
CA GLU A 221 17.59 1.82 -11.41
C GLU A 221 16.08 1.56 -11.48
N ARG A 222 15.51 0.98 -10.42
CA ARG A 222 14.07 0.75 -10.28
C ARG A 222 13.24 2.02 -10.48
N ILE A 223 13.62 3.13 -9.84
CA ILE A 223 12.91 4.42 -10.01
C ILE A 223 13.00 4.89 -11.47
N MET A 224 14.17 4.83 -12.10
CA MET A 224 14.35 5.27 -13.49
C MET A 224 13.56 4.40 -14.48
N VAL A 225 13.65 3.07 -14.39
CA VAL A 225 13.01 2.14 -15.33
C VAL A 225 11.49 2.11 -15.14
N MET A 226 10.98 2.16 -13.91
CA MET A 226 9.53 2.31 -13.66
C MET A 226 9.02 3.65 -14.22
N THR A 227 9.77 4.74 -14.04
CA THR A 227 9.40 6.07 -14.60
C THR A 227 9.45 6.09 -16.12
N GLY A 228 10.40 5.38 -16.74
CA GLY A 228 10.42 5.16 -18.19
C GLY A 228 9.23 4.36 -18.69
N SER A 229 8.86 3.29 -17.98
CA SER A 229 7.74 2.41 -18.32
C SER A 229 6.40 3.13 -18.27
N ARG A 230 6.20 4.07 -17.32
CA ARG A 230 5.07 5.01 -17.29
C ARG A 230 4.97 5.91 -18.55
N GLN A 231 6.09 6.12 -19.24
CA GLN A 231 6.17 6.83 -20.53
C GLN A 231 6.21 5.88 -21.73
N GLN A 232 5.81 4.61 -21.56
CA GLN A 232 5.85 3.55 -22.58
C GLN A 232 7.28 3.17 -23.05
N LYS A 233 8.31 3.53 -22.28
CA LYS A 233 9.74 3.26 -22.56
C LYS A 233 10.25 2.11 -21.70
N PHE A 234 10.18 0.91 -22.24
CA PHE A 234 10.67 -0.33 -21.60
C PHE A 234 12.14 -0.57 -21.96
N PRO A 235 12.91 -1.32 -21.14
CA PRO A 235 14.26 -1.73 -21.51
C PRO A 235 14.28 -2.56 -22.78
N ASP A 236 15.18 -2.26 -23.71
CA ASP A 236 15.38 -2.95 -25.00
C ASP A 236 15.32 -4.47 -24.92
N ARG A 237 15.98 -5.03 -23.89
CA ARG A 237 16.05 -6.48 -23.64
C ARG A 237 14.69 -7.05 -23.23
N PHE A 238 13.95 -6.35 -22.36
CA PHE A 238 12.63 -6.76 -21.90
C PHE A 238 11.64 -6.86 -23.07
N ALA A 239 11.58 -5.84 -23.93
CA ALA A 239 10.69 -5.83 -25.08
C ALA A 239 11.01 -6.93 -26.12
N LYS A 240 12.27 -7.37 -26.21
CA LYS A 240 12.73 -8.42 -27.13
C LYS A 240 12.52 -9.84 -26.56
N GLU A 241 12.74 -10.04 -25.26
CA GLU A 241 12.59 -11.35 -24.61
C GLU A 241 11.14 -11.64 -24.20
N LEU A 242 10.33 -10.61 -23.90
CA LEU A 242 8.97 -10.72 -23.37
C LEU A 242 7.96 -9.88 -24.20
N PRO A 243 7.74 -10.21 -25.48
CA PRO A 243 6.95 -9.36 -26.38
C PRO A 243 5.43 -9.36 -26.09
N SER A 244 4.85 -10.49 -25.67
CA SER A 244 3.39 -10.56 -25.40
C SER A 244 3.03 -9.91 -24.06
N GLU A 245 3.96 -9.97 -23.11
CA GLU A 245 3.96 -9.27 -21.85
C GLU A 245 4.05 -7.77 -22.10
N THR A 246 4.98 -7.34 -22.94
CA THR A 246 5.17 -5.94 -23.31
C THR A 246 3.92 -5.39 -24.00
N GLU A 247 3.35 -6.11 -24.97
CA GLU A 247 2.09 -5.71 -25.64
C GLU A 247 0.93 -5.55 -24.65
N LEU A 248 0.76 -6.48 -23.70
CA LEU A 248 -0.25 -6.37 -22.65
C LEU A 248 0.02 -5.19 -21.72
N ILE A 249 1.25 -5.04 -21.21
CA ILE A 249 1.65 -3.95 -20.30
C ILE A 249 1.47 -2.58 -20.99
N GLN A 250 1.84 -2.45 -22.27
CA GLN A 250 1.62 -1.23 -23.05
C GLN A 250 0.15 -0.82 -23.05
N MET A 251 -0.75 -1.78 -23.27
CA MET A 251 -2.20 -1.57 -23.25
C MET A 251 -2.71 -1.11 -21.87
N LEU A 252 -2.31 -1.81 -20.80
CA LEU A 252 -2.66 -1.46 -19.41
C LEU A 252 -2.13 -0.07 -19.00
N LEU A 253 -0.94 0.32 -19.48
CA LEU A 253 -0.29 1.60 -19.19
C LEU A 253 -0.69 2.73 -20.13
N SER A 254 -1.80 2.60 -20.85
CA SER A 254 -2.31 3.67 -21.73
C SER A 254 -2.56 4.97 -20.96
N ASN A 255 -2.03 6.09 -21.44
CA ASN A 255 -2.23 7.40 -20.80
C ASN A 255 -3.70 7.85 -20.82
N ASN A 256 -4.48 7.43 -21.83
CA ASN A 256 -5.93 7.59 -21.84
C ASN A 256 -6.60 6.40 -21.12
N PRO A 257 -7.38 6.61 -20.04
CA PRO A 257 -8.13 5.55 -19.36
C PRO A 257 -9.04 4.73 -20.28
N ALA A 258 -9.67 5.38 -21.27
CA ALA A 258 -10.56 4.72 -22.21
C ALA A 258 -9.85 3.75 -23.18
N ASN A 259 -8.51 3.82 -23.30
CA ASN A 259 -7.72 2.87 -24.08
C ASN A 259 -7.25 1.66 -23.24
N ARG A 260 -7.44 1.68 -21.92
CA ARG A 260 -7.15 0.55 -21.03
C ARG A 260 -8.35 -0.40 -21.04
N PRO A 261 -8.16 -1.73 -21.09
CA PRO A 261 -9.26 -2.68 -21.00
C PRO A 261 -9.94 -2.64 -19.62
N ASP A 262 -11.15 -3.18 -19.53
CA ASP A 262 -11.74 -3.54 -18.24
C ASP A 262 -11.04 -4.76 -17.62
N ALA A 263 -11.19 -4.98 -16.32
CA ALA A 263 -10.51 -6.07 -15.61
C ALA A 263 -10.87 -7.46 -16.20
N ASP A 264 -12.13 -7.66 -16.58
CA ASP A 264 -12.61 -8.92 -17.17
C ASP A 264 -12.04 -9.14 -18.57
N GLU A 265 -12.13 -8.10 -19.42
CA GLU A 265 -11.60 -8.07 -20.79
C GLU A 265 -10.10 -8.43 -20.90
N ILE A 266 -9.30 -8.21 -19.85
CA ILE A 266 -7.86 -8.57 -19.84
C ILE A 266 -7.67 -10.05 -20.13
N THR A 267 -8.54 -10.90 -19.59
CA THR A 267 -8.43 -12.37 -19.76
C THR A 267 -8.83 -12.83 -21.16
N GLU A 268 -9.57 -12.01 -21.90
CA GLU A 268 -10.08 -12.30 -23.25
C GLU A 268 -9.10 -11.89 -24.37
N LYS A 269 -8.08 -11.06 -24.08
CA LYS A 269 -7.11 -10.62 -25.09
C LYS A 269 -6.21 -11.78 -25.52
N ASP A 270 -5.92 -11.90 -26.82
CA ASP A 270 -4.99 -12.92 -27.33
C ASP A 270 -3.60 -12.84 -26.66
N THR A 271 -3.13 -11.63 -26.31
CA THR A 271 -1.92 -11.46 -25.49
C THR A 271 -1.97 -12.30 -24.21
N PHE A 272 -3.06 -12.26 -23.45
CA PHE A 272 -3.25 -13.08 -22.25
C PHE A 272 -3.34 -14.57 -22.60
N ALA A 273 -4.10 -14.95 -23.63
CA ALA A 273 -4.19 -16.34 -24.09
C ALA A 273 -2.82 -16.92 -24.50
N ARG A 274 -1.94 -16.13 -25.13
CA ARG A 274 -0.55 -16.52 -25.47
C ARG A 274 0.31 -16.69 -24.22
N LEU A 275 0.15 -15.81 -23.22
CA LEU A 275 0.91 -15.87 -21.96
C LEU A 275 0.54 -17.07 -21.08
N TYR A 276 -0.74 -17.47 -21.07
CA TYR A 276 -1.27 -18.53 -20.18
C TYR A 276 -1.46 -19.89 -20.86
N ARG A 277 -1.19 -20.02 -22.18
CA ARG A 277 -1.41 -21.24 -22.98
C ARG A 277 -0.90 -22.54 -22.36
N ASN A 278 0.28 -22.49 -21.73
CA ASN A 278 0.94 -23.63 -21.08
C ASN A 278 1.06 -23.43 -19.56
N PHE A 279 0.31 -22.49 -18.98
CA PHE A 279 0.39 -22.18 -17.56
C PHE A 279 -0.42 -23.19 -16.74
N VAL A 280 0.25 -23.89 -15.81
CA VAL A 280 -0.39 -24.74 -14.82
C VAL A 280 -0.30 -24.05 -13.46
N PRO A 281 -1.42 -23.72 -12.79
CA PRO A 281 -1.39 -23.18 -11.45
C PRO A 281 -0.69 -24.13 -10.47
N PRO A 282 0.22 -23.64 -9.59
CA PRO A 282 0.72 -24.42 -8.47
C PRO A 282 -0.44 -24.99 -7.63
N VAL A 283 -0.36 -26.27 -7.28
CA VAL A 283 -1.35 -26.91 -6.41
C VAL A 283 -1.25 -26.28 -5.01
N ALA A 284 -2.34 -25.74 -4.51
CA ALA A 284 -2.38 -25.15 -3.16
C ALA A 284 -2.02 -26.21 -2.11
N ASN A 285 -1.07 -25.89 -1.22
CA ASN A 285 -0.59 -26.80 -0.19
C ASN A 285 -1.70 -27.05 0.86
N SER A 286 -2.51 -28.08 0.62
CA SER A 286 -3.67 -28.47 1.43
C SER A 286 -3.33 -29.11 2.78
N ASN A 287 -2.14 -28.80 3.32
CA ASN A 287 -1.74 -29.07 4.70
C ASN A 287 -2.54 -28.20 5.67
N ARG A 288 -3.85 -28.49 5.78
CA ARG A 288 -4.67 -28.13 6.93
C ARG A 288 -4.02 -28.76 8.15
N GLY A 289 -3.31 -27.94 8.93
CA GLY A 289 -2.72 -28.39 10.18
C GLY A 289 -3.80 -29.03 11.05
N ARG A 290 -3.72 -30.35 11.25
CA ARG A 290 -4.50 -31.02 12.28
C ARG A 290 -4.02 -30.43 13.61
N TYR A 291 -4.86 -29.60 14.23
CA TYR A 291 -4.79 -29.41 15.67
C TYR A 291 -5.10 -30.77 16.31
N SER A 292 -4.05 -31.55 16.54
CA SER A 292 -4.14 -32.79 17.31
C SER A 292 -4.61 -32.44 18.70
N SER A 293 -5.87 -32.75 19.00
CA SER A 293 -6.43 -32.67 20.35
C SER A 293 -5.75 -33.72 21.22
N ASN A 294 -4.62 -33.37 21.82
CA ASN A 294 -3.91 -34.19 22.80
C ASN A 294 -4.73 -34.26 24.11
N SER A 295 -5.74 -35.12 24.12
CA SER A 295 -6.47 -35.51 25.32
C SER A 295 -5.68 -36.57 26.11
N SER A 296 -4.78 -36.13 26.99
CA SER A 296 -4.07 -36.92 28.00
C SER A 296 -3.44 -35.96 29.02
N ASN A 297 -3.59 -36.09 30.34
CA ASN A 297 -4.39 -37.01 31.16
C ASN A 297 -5.05 -36.22 32.30
#